data_AF-A0A355DYV2-F1
#
_entry.id   AF-A0A355DYV2-F1
#
_cell.length_a   1.000
_cell.length_b   1.000
_cell.length_c   1.000
_cell.angle_alpha   90.00
_cell.angle_beta   90.00
_cell.angle_gamma   90.00
#
_symmetry.space_group_name_H-M   'P 1'
#
loop_
_entity.id
_entity.type
_entity.pdbx_description
1 polymer ?
#
loop_
_entity_poly.entity_id
_entity_poly.type
_entity_poly.pdbx_seq_one_letter_code
_entity_poly.pdbx_strand_id
1 'polypeptide(L)'
;MAQQSILIIDDDQALVGALKDGLESLGYKVWAAFDGLQGVLQAHQGKPDVIMLDFNMPAGGGPGVYDRLRSSADTAKTPIIFLTGLSVDEVKDKIKPTPNTFFLRKPISVAQLQKVLEKILAPGGRAKGPVTGVRTISTPAPAARAAQSARMAQAAGAPATEPGTPLPKFRPVAAAEAPPPAPAPAPAPAGAFRFHEYEMRVTYADTDRLGIVYHSNYFKYFDVGRTELMRSAGYRYRDMERNLFMPIIEARCNYMAPSRYDEILVIKTWIAWLGPASVAFESDIREHDSARVVARGFTRHAVVNEFWKPIRLPKEFRERLLPFVFKPS
;
A
#
# COMPACT_ATOMS: atom_id res chain seq x y z
N MET A 1 28.21 10.74 20.10
CA MET A 1 26.79 11.18 20.12
C MET A 1 25.94 10.05 19.56
N ALA A 2 24.70 9.89 20.00
CA ALA A 2 23.79 8.89 19.42
C ALA A 2 23.56 9.21 17.93
N GLN A 3 23.56 8.18 17.08
CA GLN A 3 23.31 8.33 15.66
C GLN A 3 21.85 8.74 15.44
N GLN A 4 21.63 9.90 14.81
CA GLN A 4 20.28 10.41 14.53
C GLN A 4 19.59 9.54 13.49
N SER A 5 18.29 9.34 13.67
CA SER A 5 17.45 8.40 12.93
C SER A 5 16.38 9.11 12.11
N ILE A 6 16.21 8.68 10.86
CA ILE A 6 15.26 9.25 9.91
C ILE A 6 14.36 8.13 9.39
N LEU A 7 13.06 8.38 9.34
CA LEU A 7 12.10 7.49 8.67
C LEU A 7 11.62 8.15 7.39
N ILE A 8 11.78 7.48 6.25
CA ILE A 8 11.24 7.90 4.95
C ILE A 8 9.97 7.10 4.67
N ILE A 9 8.88 7.78 4.35
CA ILE A 9 7.58 7.20 3.99
C ILE A 9 7.20 7.73 2.60
N ASP A 10 7.39 6.92 1.57
CA ASP A 10 7.12 7.25 0.16
C ASP A 10 6.95 5.93 -0.62
N ASP A 11 5.94 5.84 -1.50
CA ASP A 11 5.64 4.62 -2.26
C ASP A 11 6.58 4.42 -3.48
N ASP A 12 7.33 5.45 -3.87
CA ASP A 12 8.36 5.36 -4.90
C ASP A 12 9.64 4.73 -4.33
N GLN A 13 9.76 3.41 -4.49
CA GLN A 13 10.91 2.63 -4.01
C GLN A 13 12.26 3.13 -4.57
N ALA A 14 12.29 3.64 -5.80
CA ALA A 14 13.52 4.12 -6.41
C ALA A 14 13.97 5.43 -5.78
N LEU A 15 13.04 6.35 -5.54
CA LEU A 15 13.30 7.60 -4.82
C LEU A 15 13.73 7.32 -3.37
N VAL A 16 13.02 6.45 -2.66
CA VAL A 16 13.36 6.05 -1.29
C VAL A 16 14.76 5.46 -1.23
N GLY A 17 15.12 4.57 -2.17
CA GLY A 17 16.45 3.99 -2.26
C GLY A 17 17.54 5.05 -2.41
N ALA A 18 17.37 5.98 -3.38
CA ALA A 18 18.34 7.05 -3.61
C ALA A 18 18.49 8.00 -2.40
N LEU A 19 17.38 8.36 -1.75
CA LEU A 19 17.40 9.21 -0.56
C LEU A 19 18.04 8.49 0.64
N LYS A 20 17.73 7.21 0.81
CA LYS A 20 18.30 6.37 1.86
C LYS A 20 19.82 6.28 1.71
N ASP A 21 20.31 5.89 0.55
CA ASP A 21 21.75 5.77 0.28
C ASP A 21 22.46 7.11 0.52
N GLY A 22 21.86 8.21 0.04
CA GLY A 22 22.39 9.57 0.25
C GLY A 22 22.48 9.96 1.72
N LEU A 23 21.42 9.72 2.50
CA LEU A 23 21.38 10.06 3.92
C LEU A 23 22.24 9.15 4.80
N GLU A 24 22.32 7.85 4.49
CA GLU A 24 23.20 6.92 5.19
C GLU A 24 24.68 7.29 4.97
N SER A 25 25.04 7.78 3.78
CA SER A 25 26.38 8.30 3.50
C SER A 25 26.75 9.54 4.33
N LEU A 26 25.74 10.30 4.78
CA LEU A 26 25.89 11.44 5.69
C LEU A 26 25.90 11.02 7.17
N GLY A 27 25.83 9.73 7.47
CA GLY A 27 25.93 9.18 8.83
C GLY A 27 24.60 9.07 9.57
N TYR A 28 23.46 9.28 8.93
CA TYR A 28 22.14 9.05 9.53
C TYR A 28 21.78 7.56 9.53
N LYS A 29 21.01 7.12 10.54
CA LYS A 29 20.34 5.82 10.50
C LYS A 29 19.01 5.98 9.79
N VAL A 30 18.80 5.30 8.67
CA VAL A 30 17.61 5.52 7.85
C VAL A 30 16.72 4.28 7.79
N TRP A 31 15.43 4.48 8.08
CA TRP A 31 14.38 3.50 7.88
C TRP A 31 13.50 3.91 6.70
N ALA A 32 12.92 2.90 6.05
CA ALA A 32 12.08 3.07 4.88
C ALA A 32 10.75 2.36 5.07
N ALA A 33 9.68 3.06 4.70
CA ALA A 33 8.34 2.54 4.57
C ALA A 33 7.77 2.92 3.20
N PHE A 34 7.13 1.97 2.54
CA PHE A 34 6.61 2.12 1.17
C PHE A 34 5.09 2.30 1.12
N ASP A 35 4.46 2.36 2.30
CA ASP A 35 3.05 2.68 2.45
C ASP A 35 2.79 3.35 3.80
N GLY A 36 1.62 3.98 3.91
CA GLY A 36 1.26 4.74 5.10
C GLY A 36 1.08 3.92 6.37
N LEU A 37 0.64 2.66 6.28
CA LEU A 37 0.47 1.79 7.45
C LEU A 37 1.84 1.37 8.00
N GLN A 38 2.73 0.92 7.12
CA GLN A 38 4.12 0.60 7.45
C GLN A 38 4.80 1.83 8.07
N GLY A 39 4.61 3.01 7.49
CA GLY A 39 5.21 4.26 7.97
C GLY A 39 4.76 4.62 9.39
N VAL A 40 3.46 4.55 9.68
CA VAL A 40 2.95 4.81 11.04
C VAL A 40 3.50 3.77 12.03
N LEU A 41 3.46 2.48 11.70
CA LEU A 41 3.93 1.41 12.59
C LEU A 41 5.43 1.58 12.92
N GLN A 42 6.27 1.83 11.92
CA GLN A 42 7.70 2.04 12.12
C GLN A 42 7.99 3.32 12.92
N ALA A 43 7.21 4.39 12.71
CA ALA A 43 7.38 5.62 13.48
C ALA A 43 7.13 5.40 14.98
N HIS A 44 6.11 4.61 15.34
CA HIS A 44 5.80 4.27 16.72
C HIS A 44 6.88 3.40 17.37
N GLN A 45 7.34 2.37 16.67
CA GLN A 45 8.31 1.41 17.20
C GLN A 45 9.72 1.98 17.26
N GLY A 46 10.12 2.69 16.20
CA GLY A 46 11.48 3.21 16.03
C GLY A 46 11.70 4.58 16.67
N LYS A 47 10.64 5.37 16.88
CA LYS A 47 10.71 6.73 17.43
C LYS A 47 11.79 7.58 16.74
N PRO A 48 11.71 7.76 15.40
CA PRO A 48 12.73 8.46 14.65
C PRO A 48 12.85 9.92 15.10
N ASP A 49 14.03 10.49 14.92
CA ASP A 49 14.30 11.90 15.21
C ASP A 49 13.64 12.83 14.17
N VAL A 50 13.48 12.35 12.92
CA VAL A 50 12.77 13.07 11.84
C VAL A 50 11.99 12.07 10.98
N ILE A 51 10.81 12.46 10.52
CA ILE A 51 10.02 11.73 9.53
C ILE A 51 9.98 12.54 8.23
N MET A 52 10.32 11.91 7.11
CA MET A 52 10.11 12.42 5.76
C MET A 52 8.90 11.71 5.18
N LEU A 53 7.89 12.48 4.76
CA LEU A 53 6.60 11.95 4.35
C LEU A 53 6.22 12.48 2.97
N ASP A 54 5.99 11.57 2.02
CA ASP A 54 5.40 11.96 0.75
C ASP A 54 3.94 12.40 0.94
N PHE A 55 3.58 13.48 0.23
CA PHE A 55 2.22 14.00 0.30
C PHE A 55 1.25 13.21 -0.58
N ASN A 56 1.72 12.67 -1.72
CA ASN A 56 0.89 12.06 -2.77
C ASN A 56 1.07 10.53 -2.81
N MET A 57 0.87 9.88 -1.67
CA MET A 57 0.80 8.41 -1.65
C MET A 57 -0.59 7.90 -2.10
N PRO A 58 -0.67 6.71 -2.72
CA PRO A 58 -1.90 6.04 -3.10
C PRO A 58 -2.93 5.97 -1.94
N ALA A 59 -4.21 5.88 -2.31
CA ALA A 59 -5.34 5.81 -1.36
C ALA A 59 -5.44 7.02 -0.38
N GLY A 60 -4.92 8.20 -0.76
CA GLY A 60 -5.00 9.42 0.05
C GLY A 60 -4.05 9.42 1.26
N GLY A 61 -2.96 8.65 1.18
CA GLY A 61 -2.13 8.26 2.32
C GLY A 61 -1.42 9.41 3.04
N GLY A 62 -0.83 10.37 2.34
CA GLY A 62 0.02 11.42 2.95
C GLY A 62 -0.68 12.21 4.07
N PRO A 63 -1.82 12.89 3.80
CA PRO A 63 -2.59 13.58 4.84
C PRO A 63 -3.06 12.66 5.97
N GLY A 64 -3.52 11.44 5.65
CA GLY A 64 -3.99 10.48 6.65
C GLY A 64 -2.89 9.98 7.58
N VAL A 65 -1.69 9.74 7.04
CA VAL A 65 -0.49 9.36 7.81
C VAL A 65 -0.07 10.50 8.73
N TYR A 66 -0.02 11.72 8.21
CA TYR A 66 0.30 12.91 9.01
C TYR A 66 -0.63 13.07 10.21
N ASP A 67 -1.94 12.94 9.97
CA ASP A 67 -2.96 13.03 11.02
C ASP A 67 -2.80 11.96 12.09
N ARG A 68 -2.46 10.72 11.71
CA ARG A 68 -2.18 9.62 12.65
C ARG A 68 -0.92 9.89 13.47
N LEU A 69 0.17 10.29 12.83
CA LEU A 69 1.44 10.63 13.49
C LEU A 69 1.29 11.80 14.47
N ARG A 70 0.47 12.81 14.15
CA ARG A 70 0.20 13.93 15.05
C ARG A 70 -0.73 13.58 16.21
N SER A 71 -1.57 12.56 16.07
CA SER A 71 -2.51 12.14 17.11
C SER A 71 -1.89 11.20 18.17
N SER A 72 -0.67 10.69 17.94
CA SER A 72 0.02 9.82 18.90
C SER A 72 0.98 10.56 19.81
N ALA A 73 0.99 10.23 21.10
CA ALA A 73 1.96 10.77 22.07
C ALA A 73 3.42 10.48 21.70
N ASP A 74 3.71 9.36 21.03
CA ASP A 74 5.08 8.96 20.67
C ASP A 74 5.66 9.79 19.52
N THR A 75 4.81 10.25 18.59
CA THR A 75 5.24 10.88 17.33
C THR A 75 4.73 12.30 17.15
N ALA A 76 3.81 12.79 18.01
CA ALA A 76 3.18 14.11 17.87
C ALA A 76 4.18 15.26 17.80
N LYS A 77 5.31 15.13 18.52
CA LYS A 77 6.37 16.14 18.60
C LYS A 77 7.48 15.92 17.57
N THR A 78 7.54 14.75 16.93
CA THR A 78 8.57 14.44 15.93
C THR A 78 8.44 15.42 14.75
N PRO A 79 9.55 16.04 14.32
CA PRO A 79 9.60 16.82 13.09
C PRO A 79 9.15 15.99 11.87
N ILE A 80 8.21 16.54 11.09
CA ILE A 80 7.76 15.93 9.84
C ILE A 80 8.11 16.87 8.69
N ILE A 81 8.82 16.35 7.69
CA ILE A 81 9.16 17.04 6.45
C ILE A 81 8.31 16.43 5.33
N PHE A 82 7.40 17.21 4.76
CA PHE A 82 6.67 16.79 3.57
C PHE A 82 7.55 16.89 2.33
N LEU A 83 7.64 15.80 1.57
CA LEU A 83 8.17 15.77 0.22
C LEU A 83 6.97 15.93 -0.72
N THR A 84 6.92 17.00 -1.51
CA THR A 84 5.73 17.28 -2.33
C THR A 84 6.07 17.92 -3.66
N GLY A 85 5.34 17.57 -4.72
CA GLY A 85 5.36 18.32 -5.98
C GLY A 85 4.45 19.56 -5.96
N LEU A 86 3.59 19.68 -4.94
CA LEU A 86 2.60 20.76 -4.81
C LEU A 86 3.22 22.04 -4.21
N SER A 87 2.49 23.14 -4.29
CA SER A 87 2.77 24.32 -3.48
C SER A 87 2.47 24.06 -2.01
N VAL A 88 3.12 24.84 -1.13
CA VAL A 88 2.89 24.74 0.31
C VAL A 88 1.44 25.10 0.68
N ASP A 89 0.82 26.01 -0.06
CA ASP A 89 -0.55 26.45 0.20
C ASP A 89 -1.57 25.34 -0.16
N GLU A 90 -1.39 24.65 -1.29
CA GLU A 90 -2.21 23.48 -1.63
C GLU A 90 -2.12 22.34 -0.59
N VAL A 91 -0.96 22.20 0.05
CA VAL A 91 -0.79 21.23 1.14
C VAL A 91 -1.49 21.71 2.41
N LYS A 92 -1.35 23.01 2.76
CA LYS A 92 -2.03 23.62 3.92
C LYS A 92 -3.55 23.61 3.82
N ASP A 93 -4.11 23.60 2.62
CA ASP A 93 -5.56 23.47 2.44
C ASP A 93 -6.06 22.07 2.83
N LYS A 94 -5.19 21.07 2.76
CA LYS A 94 -5.52 19.65 3.02
C LYS A 94 -5.12 19.17 4.41
N ILE A 95 -4.19 19.85 5.07
CA ILE A 95 -3.71 19.50 6.42
C ILE A 95 -3.57 20.74 7.30
N LYS A 96 -3.67 20.57 8.62
CA LYS A 96 -3.33 21.62 9.58
C LYS A 96 -1.89 21.43 10.08
N PRO A 97 -0.88 22.11 9.49
CA PRO A 97 0.49 21.95 9.92
C PRO A 97 0.71 22.46 11.35
N THR A 98 1.44 21.67 12.13
CA THR A 98 1.95 22.09 13.45
C THR A 98 3.30 22.80 13.29
N PRO A 99 3.84 23.48 14.33
CA PRO A 99 5.15 24.14 14.25
C PRO A 99 6.32 23.22 13.86
N ASN A 100 6.22 21.92 14.11
CA ASN A 100 7.24 20.93 13.76
C ASN A 100 6.97 20.30 12.38
N THR A 101 6.31 21.03 11.48
CA THR A 101 5.97 20.58 10.12
C THR A 101 6.71 21.45 9.11
N PHE A 102 7.46 20.80 8.23
CA PHE A 102 8.32 21.42 7.23
C PHE A 102 7.95 20.90 5.85
N PHE A 103 8.35 21.62 4.80
CA PHE A 103 7.98 21.31 3.42
C PHE A 103 9.21 21.41 2.52
N LEU A 104 9.43 20.40 1.68
CA LEU A 104 10.43 20.38 0.62
C LEU A 104 9.75 20.02 -0.70
N ARG A 105 10.05 20.83 -1.73
CA ARG A 105 9.54 20.60 -3.07
C ARG A 105 10.39 19.59 -3.84
N LYS A 106 9.73 18.63 -4.48
CA LYS A 106 10.35 17.76 -5.50
C LYS A 106 10.61 18.58 -6.78
N PRO A 107 11.76 18.41 -7.47
CA PRO A 107 12.85 17.46 -7.16
C PRO A 107 13.74 17.94 -6.00
N ILE A 108 14.15 16.99 -5.16
CA ILE A 108 14.95 17.25 -3.94
C ILE A 108 16.34 16.66 -4.16
N SER A 109 17.38 17.42 -3.80
CA SER A 109 18.76 16.93 -3.75
C SER A 109 19.18 16.57 -2.32
N VAL A 110 20.11 15.62 -2.18
CA VAL A 110 20.68 15.22 -0.87
C VAL A 110 21.28 16.43 -0.13
N ALA A 111 21.94 17.34 -0.85
CA ALA A 111 22.52 18.57 -0.27
C ALA A 111 21.46 19.53 0.29
N GLN A 112 20.30 19.68 -0.36
CA GLN A 112 19.19 20.49 0.17
C GLN A 112 18.59 19.83 1.40
N LEU A 113 18.42 18.51 1.37
CA LEU A 113 17.88 17.74 2.47
C LEU A 113 18.77 17.82 3.71
N GLN A 114 20.09 17.69 3.53
CA GLN A 114 21.08 17.81 4.60
C GLN A 114 20.94 19.14 5.34
N LYS A 115 20.90 20.28 4.62
CA LYS A 115 20.78 21.62 5.25
C LYS A 115 19.53 21.76 6.11
N VAL A 116 18.44 21.14 5.69
CA VAL A 116 17.16 21.19 6.40
C VAL A 116 17.22 20.30 7.63
N LEU A 117 17.78 19.09 7.50
CA LEU A 117 17.97 18.16 8.61
C LEU A 117 18.90 18.74 9.67
N GLU A 118 20.03 19.32 9.30
CA GLU A 118 20.96 19.99 10.22
C GLU A 118 20.26 21.09 11.05
N LYS A 119 19.38 21.86 10.41
CA LYS A 119 18.62 22.91 11.08
C LYS A 119 17.57 22.36 12.05
N ILE A 120 16.93 21.25 11.69
CA ILE A 120 15.88 20.60 12.51
C ILE A 120 16.49 19.83 13.68
N LEU A 121 17.64 19.21 13.47
CA LEU A 121 18.31 18.29 14.40
C LEU A 121 19.37 18.95 15.29
N ALA A 122 19.58 20.27 15.17
CA ALA A 122 20.54 21.02 15.98
C ALA A 122 20.19 20.98 17.49
N PRO A 123 21.16 20.70 18.38
CA PRO A 123 20.92 20.62 19.82
C PRO A 123 20.53 21.99 20.40
N GLY A 124 19.34 22.09 21.02
CA GLY A 124 18.86 23.28 21.74
C GLY A 124 17.70 24.06 21.10
N GLY A 125 17.19 23.68 19.94
CA GLY A 125 16.15 24.45 19.24
C GLY A 125 14.74 23.84 19.31
N ARG A 126 13.89 24.31 20.24
CA ARG A 126 12.45 24.35 19.95
C ARG A 126 12.30 25.27 18.73
N ALA A 127 12.04 24.72 17.55
CA ALA A 127 11.75 25.53 16.37
C ALA A 127 10.51 26.39 16.66
N LYS A 128 10.72 27.67 16.98
CA LYS A 128 9.65 28.67 17.02
C LYS A 128 9.31 29.04 15.58
N GLY A 129 8.11 28.64 15.16
CA GLY A 129 7.42 29.18 13.98
C GLY A 129 7.79 28.54 12.64
N PRO A 130 6.91 28.69 11.63
CA PRO A 130 7.09 28.09 10.32
C PRO A 130 8.34 28.67 9.64
N VAL A 131 9.22 27.81 9.14
CA VAL A 131 10.30 28.20 8.23
C VAL A 131 9.67 28.51 6.88
N THR A 132 9.12 29.71 6.73
CA THR A 132 8.75 30.29 5.43
C THR A 132 9.93 31.08 4.89
N GLY A 133 10.53 30.61 3.80
CA GLY A 133 11.47 31.40 3.01
C GLY A 133 12.77 30.67 2.69
N VAL A 134 12.83 30.08 1.50
CA VAL A 134 14.04 30.15 0.67
C VAL A 134 13.59 30.74 -0.65
N ARG A 135 14.04 31.98 -0.90
CA ARG A 135 13.79 32.72 -2.13
C ARG A 135 14.48 32.02 -3.30
N THR A 136 13.78 32.01 -4.44
CA THR A 136 14.29 31.64 -5.75
C THR A 136 15.61 32.37 -6.03
N ILE A 137 16.66 31.62 -6.36
CA ILE A 137 17.81 32.15 -7.08
C ILE A 137 17.64 31.65 -8.51
N SER A 138 17.33 32.58 -9.42
CA SER A 138 17.37 32.35 -10.85
C SER A 138 18.82 32.41 -11.34
N THR A 139 19.11 31.68 -12.41
CA THR A 139 20.14 32.03 -13.39
C THR A 139 19.73 31.42 -14.75
N PRO A 140 20.17 32.00 -15.88
CA PRO A 140 19.29 32.29 -17.01
C PRO A 140 19.12 31.14 -18.00
N ALA A 141 18.03 31.24 -18.77
CA ALA A 141 17.74 30.40 -19.92
C ALA A 141 18.80 30.53 -21.02
N PRO A 142 19.05 29.46 -21.80
CA PRO A 142 19.36 29.59 -23.21
C PRO A 142 18.05 29.47 -23.99
N ALA A 143 17.58 30.60 -24.50
CA ALA A 143 16.64 30.60 -25.61
C ALA A 143 17.31 29.94 -26.82
N ALA A 144 16.80 28.79 -27.26
CA ALA A 144 16.59 28.47 -28.67
C ALA A 144 15.96 27.08 -28.83
N ARG A 145 15.04 26.99 -29.80
CA ARG A 145 14.47 25.78 -30.41
C ARG A 145 13.26 25.13 -29.74
N ALA A 146 12.20 25.91 -29.61
CA ALA A 146 10.90 25.45 -30.10
C ALA A 146 10.84 25.73 -31.63
N ALA A 147 11.58 24.94 -32.42
CA ALA A 147 11.44 24.93 -33.88
C ALA A 147 12.21 23.73 -34.48
N GLN A 148 11.81 22.50 -34.15
CA GLN A 148 12.09 21.33 -35.01
C GLN A 148 11.29 20.08 -34.60
N SER A 149 9.99 20.23 -34.36
CA SER A 149 9.02 19.12 -34.46
C SER A 149 8.73 18.72 -35.93
N ALA A 150 9.57 19.14 -36.87
CA ALA A 150 9.42 18.83 -38.29
C ALA A 150 10.79 18.75 -38.95
N ARG A 151 11.46 17.60 -38.79
CA ARG A 151 12.29 16.92 -39.81
C ARG A 151 13.05 15.77 -39.14
N MET A 152 13.02 14.62 -39.80
CA MET A 152 13.76 13.37 -39.53
C MET A 152 13.06 12.40 -38.56
N ALA A 153 11.94 11.80 -38.94
CA ALA A 153 11.94 10.47 -39.58
C ALA A 153 13.29 10.00 -40.15
N GLN A 154 13.69 8.78 -39.78
CA GLN A 154 14.89 8.03 -40.21
C GLN A 154 16.13 8.21 -39.31
N ALA A 155 16.35 7.22 -38.44
CA ALA A 155 17.57 6.40 -38.41
C ALA A 155 17.54 5.50 -37.17
N ALA A 156 17.02 4.28 -37.35
CA ALA A 156 17.42 3.15 -36.51
C ALA A 156 18.88 2.82 -36.84
N GLY A 157 19.72 2.70 -35.81
CA GLY A 157 21.11 2.27 -35.94
C GLY A 157 21.83 2.35 -34.60
N ALA A 158 21.76 1.27 -33.83
CA ALA A 158 22.65 1.08 -32.69
C ALA A 158 24.11 0.97 -33.17
N PRO A 159 25.08 1.39 -32.33
CA PRO A 159 26.30 0.59 -32.23
C PRO A 159 26.75 0.30 -30.79
N ALA A 160 27.07 -0.98 -30.62
CA ALA A 160 28.10 -1.66 -29.83
C ALA A 160 28.63 -1.05 -28.51
N THR A 161 28.41 -1.85 -27.46
CA THR A 161 29.05 -1.85 -26.13
C THR A 161 30.53 -2.24 -26.18
N GLU A 162 31.38 -1.56 -25.39
CA GLU A 162 32.66 -2.10 -24.90
C GLU A 162 32.49 -2.79 -23.54
N PRO A 163 33.35 -3.78 -23.19
CA PRO A 163 33.05 -4.78 -22.17
C PRO A 163 33.29 -4.24 -20.76
N GLY A 164 32.23 -4.23 -19.95
CA GLY A 164 32.32 -3.89 -18.53
C GLY A 164 33.15 -4.91 -17.74
N THR A 165 34.00 -4.40 -16.85
CA THR A 165 34.70 -5.16 -15.82
C THR A 165 33.69 -6.07 -15.08
N PRO A 166 33.96 -7.38 -14.92
CA PRO A 166 32.99 -8.25 -14.28
C PRO A 166 32.82 -7.85 -12.82
N LEU A 167 31.58 -7.61 -12.42
CA LEU A 167 31.19 -7.44 -11.02
C LEU A 167 31.64 -8.66 -10.21
N PRO A 168 32.04 -8.46 -8.94
CA PRO A 168 32.45 -9.56 -8.08
C PRO A 168 31.34 -10.61 -8.00
N LYS A 169 31.67 -11.86 -8.29
CA LYS A 169 30.72 -12.98 -8.20
C LYS A 169 30.24 -13.08 -6.75
N PHE A 170 29.00 -12.68 -6.51
CA PHE A 170 28.32 -12.93 -5.24
C PHE A 170 28.31 -14.44 -5.00
N ARG A 171 28.96 -14.88 -3.92
CA ARG A 171 28.71 -16.22 -3.40
C ARG A 171 27.30 -16.19 -2.80
N PRO A 172 26.36 -17.00 -3.29
CA PRO A 172 25.07 -17.10 -2.64
C PRO A 172 25.31 -17.54 -1.19
N VAL A 173 24.72 -16.80 -0.25
CA VAL A 173 24.50 -17.32 1.10
C VAL A 173 23.77 -18.64 0.89
N ALA A 174 24.33 -19.74 1.40
CA ALA A 174 23.70 -21.05 1.29
C ALA A 174 22.24 -20.88 1.66
N ALA A 175 21.35 -21.24 0.74
CA ALA A 175 19.92 -21.09 0.93
C ALA A 175 19.58 -21.71 2.27
N ALA A 176 19.23 -20.88 3.25
CA ALA A 176 18.51 -21.37 4.40
C ALA A 176 17.29 -22.06 3.81
N GLU A 177 17.21 -23.37 4.06
CA GLU A 177 16.17 -24.23 3.53
C GLU A 177 14.83 -23.52 3.77
N ALA A 178 14.07 -23.30 2.69
CA ALA A 178 12.79 -22.63 2.80
C ALA A 178 12.00 -23.32 3.91
N PRO A 179 11.39 -22.58 4.86
CA PRO A 179 10.53 -23.21 5.85
C PRO A 179 9.55 -24.12 5.09
N PRO A 180 9.38 -25.38 5.53
CA PRO A 180 8.55 -26.33 4.82
C PRO A 180 7.20 -25.66 4.54
N PRO A 181 6.64 -25.84 3.32
CA PRO A 181 5.35 -25.24 3.00
C PRO A 181 4.37 -25.61 4.11
N ALA A 182 3.72 -24.60 4.69
CA ALA A 182 2.63 -24.86 5.62
C ALA A 182 1.71 -25.91 4.95
N PRO A 183 1.36 -26.99 5.67
CA PRO A 183 0.56 -28.05 5.09
C PRO A 183 -0.66 -27.41 4.44
N ALA A 184 -0.99 -27.85 3.23
CA ALA A 184 -2.25 -27.44 2.62
C ALA A 184 -3.35 -27.70 3.66
N PRO A 185 -4.25 -26.71 3.92
CA PRO A 185 -5.35 -26.96 4.84
C PRO A 185 -6.02 -28.26 4.39
N ALA A 186 -6.27 -29.16 5.34
CA ALA A 186 -6.88 -30.44 5.05
C ALA A 186 -8.11 -30.19 4.16
N PRO A 187 -8.31 -30.96 3.07
CA PRO A 187 -9.49 -30.82 2.26
C PRO A 187 -10.69 -30.92 3.19
N ALA A 188 -11.55 -29.90 3.15
CA ALA A 188 -12.74 -29.88 3.97
C ALA A 188 -13.57 -31.15 3.68
N PRO A 189 -14.17 -31.78 4.71
CA PRO A 189 -14.86 -33.05 4.55
C PRO A 189 -15.96 -32.94 3.50
N ALA A 190 -16.12 -33.99 2.69
CA ALA A 190 -17.10 -34.05 1.62
C ALA A 190 -18.53 -34.02 2.19
N GLY A 191 -19.15 -32.84 2.18
CA GLY A 191 -20.53 -32.62 2.55
C GLY A 191 -21.00 -31.27 2.01
N ALA A 192 -22.06 -31.29 1.19
CA ALA A 192 -22.73 -30.18 0.51
C ALA A 192 -22.24 -28.77 0.90
N PHE A 193 -21.14 -28.31 0.31
CA PHE A 193 -20.70 -26.93 0.50
C PHE A 193 -21.85 -26.02 0.04
N ARG A 194 -22.09 -24.97 0.81
CA ARG A 194 -23.05 -23.90 0.47
C ARG A 194 -22.39 -22.54 0.60
N PHE A 195 -21.37 -22.46 1.45
CA PHE A 195 -20.52 -21.30 1.70
C PHE A 195 -19.22 -21.78 2.36
N HIS A 196 -18.21 -20.93 2.38
CA HIS A 196 -17.00 -21.05 3.19
C HIS A 196 -17.06 -20.05 4.33
N GLU A 197 -16.63 -20.44 5.53
CA GLU A 197 -16.52 -19.53 6.68
C GLU A 197 -15.05 -19.25 6.97
N TYR A 198 -14.74 -17.98 7.25
CA TYR A 198 -13.41 -17.57 7.66
C TYR A 198 -13.51 -16.61 8.85
N GLU A 199 -12.72 -16.88 9.89
CA GLU A 199 -12.62 -16.04 11.06
C GLU A 199 -11.46 -15.07 10.93
N MET A 200 -11.70 -13.80 11.21
CA MET A 200 -10.66 -12.80 11.29
C MET A 200 -10.87 -11.84 12.45
N ARG A 201 -9.76 -11.35 13.00
CA ARG A 201 -9.76 -10.34 14.05
C ARG A 201 -9.68 -8.95 13.42
N VAL A 202 -10.54 -8.04 13.86
CA VAL A 202 -10.46 -6.63 13.48
C VAL A 202 -9.19 -6.03 14.07
N THR A 203 -8.31 -5.55 13.20
CA THR A 203 -7.05 -4.93 13.60
C THR A 203 -7.22 -3.42 13.75
N TYR A 204 -6.25 -2.77 14.41
CA TYR A 204 -6.26 -1.31 14.53
C TYR A 204 -6.21 -0.61 13.16
N ALA A 205 -5.52 -1.23 12.18
CA ALA A 205 -5.42 -0.74 10.81
C ALA A 205 -6.78 -0.68 10.09
N ASP A 206 -7.75 -1.47 10.56
CA ASP A 206 -9.07 -1.53 9.98
C ASP A 206 -10.00 -0.41 10.46
N THR A 207 -9.66 0.25 11.57
CA THR A 207 -10.52 1.25 12.24
C THR A 207 -10.27 2.69 11.78
N ASP A 208 -11.29 3.54 11.93
CA ASP A 208 -11.21 4.99 11.71
C ASP A 208 -11.44 5.81 13.00
N ARG A 209 -11.52 7.14 12.85
CA ARG A 209 -11.71 8.06 13.99
C ARG A 209 -13.04 7.90 14.72
N LEU A 210 -14.03 7.22 14.15
CA LEU A 210 -15.29 6.92 14.84
C LEU A 210 -15.15 5.71 15.79
N GLY A 211 -13.96 5.09 15.85
CA GLY A 211 -13.68 3.94 16.71
C GLY A 211 -14.35 2.64 16.21
N ILE A 212 -14.65 2.59 14.92
CA ILE A 212 -15.25 1.45 14.23
C ILE A 212 -14.47 1.15 12.95
N VAL A 213 -14.70 -0.02 12.34
CA VAL A 213 -14.11 -0.38 11.05
C VAL A 213 -14.51 0.64 9.98
N TYR A 214 -13.51 1.19 9.28
CA TYR A 214 -13.71 2.10 8.16
C TYR A 214 -14.49 1.40 7.05
N HIS A 215 -15.54 2.05 6.54
CA HIS A 215 -16.49 1.45 5.59
C HIS A 215 -15.83 0.73 4.39
N SER A 216 -14.76 1.30 3.81
CA SER A 216 -14.08 0.68 2.66
C SER A 216 -13.29 -0.59 3.02
N ASN A 217 -12.95 -0.81 4.29
CA ASN A 217 -12.22 -2.01 4.71
C ASN A 217 -13.09 -3.28 4.64
N TYR A 218 -14.43 -3.16 4.64
CA TYR A 218 -15.31 -4.32 4.41
C TYR A 218 -15.10 -4.96 3.03
N PHE A 219 -14.67 -4.20 2.01
CA PHE A 219 -14.29 -4.78 0.72
C PHE A 219 -13.01 -5.61 0.80
N LYS A 220 -12.08 -5.28 1.72
CA LYS A 220 -10.91 -6.13 2.01
C LYS A 220 -11.36 -7.43 2.69
N TYR A 221 -12.37 -7.37 3.55
CA TYR A 221 -12.92 -8.57 4.19
C TYR A 221 -13.63 -9.47 3.18
N PHE A 222 -14.36 -8.89 2.22
CA PHE A 222 -14.92 -9.66 1.09
C PHE A 222 -13.82 -10.32 0.25
N ASP A 223 -12.70 -9.63 0.03
CA ASP A 223 -11.55 -10.22 -0.67
C ASP A 223 -10.93 -11.40 0.09
N VAL A 224 -10.75 -11.25 1.41
CA VAL A 224 -10.32 -12.34 2.28
C VAL A 224 -11.29 -13.52 2.19
N GLY A 225 -12.60 -13.31 2.40
CA GLY A 225 -13.60 -14.37 2.31
C GLY A 225 -13.61 -15.08 0.95
N ARG A 226 -13.50 -14.31 -0.15
CA ARG A 226 -13.39 -14.84 -1.52
C ARG A 226 -12.13 -15.70 -1.70
N THR A 227 -10.98 -15.20 -1.30
CA THR A 227 -9.70 -15.90 -1.51
C THR A 227 -9.57 -17.15 -0.63
N GLU A 228 -10.15 -17.13 0.57
CA GLU A 228 -10.22 -18.31 1.45
C GLU A 228 -11.21 -19.35 0.92
N LEU A 229 -12.37 -18.94 0.40
CA LEU A 229 -13.28 -19.84 -0.33
C LEU A 229 -12.56 -20.52 -1.49
N MET A 230 -11.87 -19.73 -2.33
CA MET A 230 -11.11 -20.27 -3.46
C MET A 230 -10.02 -21.26 -3.01
N ARG A 231 -9.34 -20.97 -1.89
CA ARG A 231 -8.36 -21.87 -1.31
C ARG A 231 -8.97 -23.18 -0.86
N SER A 232 -10.14 -23.13 -0.22
CA SER A 232 -10.89 -24.32 0.18
C SER A 232 -11.37 -25.15 -1.02
N ALA A 233 -11.62 -24.51 -2.16
CA ALA A 233 -11.90 -25.15 -3.45
C ALA A 233 -10.63 -25.72 -4.14
N GLY A 234 -9.46 -25.62 -3.50
CA GLY A 234 -8.19 -26.12 -4.02
C GLY A 234 -7.45 -25.17 -4.96
N TYR A 235 -7.78 -23.88 -4.97
CA TYR A 235 -7.05 -22.85 -5.72
C TYR A 235 -6.35 -21.86 -4.82
N ARG A 236 -5.01 -21.84 -4.89
CA ARG A 236 -4.24 -20.71 -4.38
C ARG A 236 -4.30 -19.59 -5.41
N TYR A 237 -4.56 -18.38 -4.94
CA TYR A 237 -4.71 -17.21 -5.82
C TYR A 237 -3.47 -16.99 -6.71
N ARG A 238 -2.26 -17.15 -6.14
CA ARG A 238 -0.98 -17.08 -6.86
C ARG A 238 -0.87 -18.05 -8.05
N ASP A 239 -1.47 -19.23 -7.96
CA ASP A 239 -1.40 -20.23 -9.03
C ASP A 239 -2.39 -19.89 -10.16
N MET A 240 -3.52 -19.26 -9.81
CA MET A 240 -4.53 -18.80 -10.76
C MET A 240 -4.01 -17.63 -11.62
N GLU A 241 -3.36 -16.63 -10.99
CA GLU A 241 -2.85 -15.42 -11.66
C GLU A 241 -1.75 -15.68 -12.71
N ARG A 242 -1.33 -16.94 -12.91
CA ARG A 242 -0.43 -17.29 -14.00
C ARG A 242 -1.09 -17.16 -15.37
N ASN A 243 -2.39 -17.43 -15.48
CA ASN A 243 -3.10 -17.47 -16.76
C ASN A 243 -4.56 -16.98 -16.69
N LEU A 244 -5.07 -16.66 -15.50
CA LEU A 244 -6.47 -16.29 -15.26
C LEU A 244 -6.54 -15.16 -14.24
N PHE A 245 -7.18 -14.05 -14.62
CA PHE A 245 -7.36 -12.90 -13.76
C PHE A 245 -8.85 -12.63 -13.54
N MET A 246 -9.18 -12.14 -12.36
CA MET A 246 -10.56 -11.86 -11.96
C MET A 246 -10.73 -10.44 -11.40
N PRO A 247 -10.65 -9.39 -12.24
CA PRO A 247 -10.87 -8.02 -11.79
C PRO A 247 -12.31 -7.81 -11.31
N ILE A 248 -12.48 -7.02 -10.26
CA ILE A 248 -13.80 -6.60 -9.76
C ILE A 248 -14.40 -5.62 -10.78
N ILE A 249 -15.63 -5.89 -11.23
CA ILE A 249 -16.40 -5.03 -12.13
C ILE A 249 -17.63 -4.40 -11.45
N GLU A 250 -18.02 -4.93 -10.30
CA GLU A 250 -19.15 -4.43 -9.51
C GLU A 250 -18.94 -4.84 -8.04
N ALA A 251 -19.28 -3.96 -7.11
CA ALA A 251 -19.25 -4.29 -5.69
C ALA A 251 -20.35 -3.52 -4.94
N ARG A 252 -20.92 -4.15 -3.91
CA ARG A 252 -21.92 -3.54 -3.02
C ARG A 252 -21.66 -3.98 -1.59
N CYS A 253 -21.81 -3.06 -0.64
CA CYS A 253 -21.79 -3.36 0.78
C CYS A 253 -22.92 -2.62 1.48
N ASN A 254 -23.77 -3.37 2.19
CA ASN A 254 -24.74 -2.84 3.13
C ASN A 254 -24.17 -2.99 4.55
N TYR A 255 -24.01 -1.87 5.24
CA TYR A 255 -23.51 -1.82 6.62
C TYR A 255 -24.70 -1.89 7.58
N MET A 256 -24.74 -2.92 8.44
CA MET A 256 -25.87 -3.18 9.35
C MET A 256 -25.55 -2.82 10.79
N ALA A 257 -24.34 -3.12 11.25
CA ALA A 257 -23.84 -2.77 12.57
C ALA A 257 -22.34 -2.44 12.52
N PRO A 258 -21.84 -1.54 13.38
CA PRO A 258 -20.41 -1.27 13.45
C PRO A 258 -19.65 -2.49 13.99
N SER A 259 -18.40 -2.64 13.53
CA SER A 259 -17.41 -3.51 14.18
C SER A 259 -16.33 -2.67 14.84
N ARG A 260 -15.79 -3.13 15.95
CA ARG A 260 -14.77 -2.42 16.75
C ARG A 260 -13.45 -3.18 16.74
N TYR A 261 -12.38 -2.48 17.13
CA TYR A 261 -11.07 -3.10 17.34
C TYR A 261 -11.18 -4.34 18.24
N ASP A 262 -10.42 -5.38 17.89
CA ASP A 262 -10.30 -6.65 18.61
C ASP A 262 -11.54 -7.55 18.61
N GLU A 263 -12.65 -7.15 17.95
CA GLU A 263 -13.76 -8.06 17.67
C GLU A 263 -13.33 -9.14 16.67
N ILE A 264 -13.86 -10.35 16.84
CA ILE A 264 -13.71 -11.45 15.88
C ILE A 264 -14.92 -11.46 14.95
N LEU A 265 -14.66 -11.43 13.65
CA LEU A 265 -15.67 -11.49 12.62
C LEU A 265 -15.62 -12.84 11.90
N VAL A 266 -16.79 -13.43 11.71
CA VAL A 266 -17.01 -14.60 10.84
C VAL A 266 -17.51 -14.10 9.49
N ILE A 267 -16.74 -14.37 8.44
CA ILE A 267 -17.07 -14.05 7.06
C ILE A 267 -17.59 -15.31 6.40
N LYS A 268 -18.89 -15.35 6.09
CA LYS A 268 -19.49 -16.42 5.29
C LYS A 268 -19.52 -15.97 3.83
N THR A 269 -18.88 -16.71 2.94
CA THR A 269 -18.81 -16.38 1.51
C THR A 269 -19.37 -17.51 0.66
N TRP A 270 -20.15 -17.19 -0.37
CA TRP A 270 -20.65 -18.16 -1.35
C TRP A 270 -20.72 -17.57 -2.75
N ILE A 271 -20.95 -18.40 -3.76
CA ILE A 271 -21.09 -17.98 -5.14
C ILE A 271 -22.57 -17.83 -5.47
N ALA A 272 -23.04 -16.59 -5.59
CA ALA A 272 -24.41 -16.28 -5.96
C ALA A 272 -24.66 -16.38 -7.47
N TRP A 273 -23.59 -16.26 -8.28
CA TRP A 273 -23.66 -16.37 -9.73
C TRP A 273 -22.38 -16.96 -10.32
N LEU A 274 -22.51 -18.01 -11.14
CA LEU A 274 -21.41 -18.64 -11.86
C LEU A 274 -21.66 -18.64 -13.37
N GLY A 275 -21.40 -17.50 -14.00
CA GLY A 275 -21.55 -17.27 -15.43
C GLY A 275 -20.45 -17.91 -16.28
N PRO A 276 -20.52 -17.75 -17.62
CA PRO A 276 -19.48 -18.25 -18.52
C PRO A 276 -18.19 -17.44 -18.46
N ALA A 277 -18.25 -16.12 -18.23
CA ALA A 277 -17.10 -15.21 -18.21
C ALA A 277 -17.13 -14.24 -17.02
N SER A 278 -17.93 -14.55 -15.99
CA SER A 278 -18.02 -13.78 -14.76
C SER A 278 -18.49 -14.62 -13.58
N VAL A 279 -18.09 -14.22 -12.37
CA VAL A 279 -18.43 -14.88 -11.11
C VAL A 279 -18.85 -13.80 -10.10
N ALA A 280 -19.91 -14.03 -9.34
CA ALA A 280 -20.30 -13.15 -8.23
C ALA A 280 -20.22 -13.89 -6.89
N PHE A 281 -19.45 -13.33 -5.96
CA PHE A 281 -19.31 -13.80 -4.59
C PHE A 281 -20.15 -12.92 -3.68
N GLU A 282 -21.03 -13.52 -2.89
CA GLU A 282 -21.77 -12.86 -1.82
C GLU A 282 -21.09 -13.14 -0.48
N SER A 283 -21.23 -12.22 0.46
CA SER A 283 -20.67 -12.30 1.80
C SER A 283 -21.67 -11.84 2.87
N ASP A 284 -21.77 -12.60 3.96
CA ASP A 284 -22.47 -12.26 5.20
C ASP A 284 -21.42 -12.24 6.33
N ILE A 285 -21.16 -11.06 6.89
CA ILE A 285 -20.19 -10.83 7.95
C ILE A 285 -20.93 -10.67 9.26
N ARG A 286 -20.53 -11.46 10.27
CA ARG A 286 -21.11 -11.44 11.61
C ARG A 286 -20.04 -11.34 12.66
N GLU A 287 -20.36 -10.74 13.79
CA GLU A 287 -19.53 -10.86 14.99
C GLU A 287 -19.65 -12.30 15.53
N HIS A 288 -18.53 -12.88 15.97
CA HIS A 288 -18.39 -14.30 16.29
C HIS A 288 -19.32 -14.75 17.42
N ASP A 289 -19.34 -14.04 18.55
CA ASP A 289 -20.02 -14.52 19.76
C ASP A 289 -21.53 -14.25 19.73
N SER A 290 -21.92 -13.04 19.37
CA SER A 290 -23.31 -12.59 19.36
C SER A 290 -24.05 -12.94 18.07
N ALA A 291 -23.33 -13.39 17.04
CA ALA A 291 -23.84 -13.57 15.67
C ALA A 291 -24.52 -12.31 15.08
N ARG A 292 -24.23 -11.13 15.65
CA ARG A 292 -24.73 -9.83 15.19
C ARG A 292 -24.33 -9.64 13.74
N VAL A 293 -25.30 -9.33 12.88
CA VAL A 293 -25.03 -9.03 11.46
C VAL A 293 -24.32 -7.69 11.36
N VAL A 294 -23.10 -7.71 10.86
CA VAL A 294 -22.24 -6.53 10.71
C VAL A 294 -22.40 -5.92 9.34
N ALA A 295 -22.21 -6.73 8.29
CA ALA A 295 -22.28 -6.27 6.91
C ALA A 295 -22.71 -7.40 5.98
N ARG A 296 -23.36 -7.04 4.88
CA ARG A 296 -23.68 -7.95 3.78
C ARG A 296 -23.35 -7.29 2.45
N GLY A 297 -22.78 -8.04 1.53
CA GLY A 297 -22.37 -7.46 0.26
C GLY A 297 -21.89 -8.48 -0.74
N PHE A 298 -21.57 -8.01 -1.93
CA PHE A 298 -21.05 -8.85 -3.00
C PHE A 298 -19.94 -8.17 -3.79
N THR A 299 -19.15 -8.99 -4.46
CA THR A 299 -18.23 -8.60 -5.53
C THR A 299 -18.51 -9.43 -6.77
N ARG A 300 -18.63 -8.77 -7.93
CA ARG A 300 -18.70 -9.41 -9.24
C ARG A 300 -17.37 -9.25 -9.94
N HIS A 301 -16.88 -10.35 -10.49
CA HIS A 301 -15.61 -10.41 -11.18
C HIS A 301 -15.82 -10.79 -12.64
N ALA A 302 -15.19 -10.06 -13.56
CA ALA A 302 -15.01 -10.54 -14.92
C ALA A 302 -13.88 -11.57 -14.93
N VAL A 303 -13.89 -12.48 -15.91
CA VAL A 303 -12.82 -13.46 -16.11
C VAL A 303 -12.01 -13.02 -17.32
N VAL A 304 -10.73 -12.69 -17.13
CA VAL A 304 -9.85 -12.17 -18.20
C VAL A 304 -8.53 -12.92 -18.26
N ASN A 305 -7.88 -12.91 -19.42
CA ASN A 305 -6.51 -13.40 -19.60
C ASN A 305 -5.46 -12.31 -19.27
N GLU A 306 -4.19 -12.62 -19.43
CA GLU A 306 -3.05 -11.70 -19.23
C GLU A 306 -3.08 -10.44 -20.12
N PHE A 307 -3.82 -10.49 -21.23
CA PHE A 307 -4.04 -9.36 -22.13
C PHE A 307 -5.32 -8.57 -21.81
N TRP A 308 -5.92 -8.79 -20.64
CA TRP A 308 -7.18 -8.16 -20.19
C TRP A 308 -8.38 -8.42 -21.10
N LYS A 309 -8.32 -9.46 -21.94
CA LYS A 309 -9.45 -9.87 -22.79
C LYS A 309 -10.38 -10.79 -22.00
N PRO A 310 -11.71 -10.57 -22.04
CA PRO A 310 -12.68 -11.50 -21.45
C PRO A 310 -12.52 -12.90 -22.03
N ILE A 311 -12.44 -13.90 -21.15
CA ILE A 311 -12.38 -15.31 -21.52
C ILE A 311 -13.43 -16.11 -20.77
N ARG A 312 -13.73 -17.30 -21.28
CA ARG A 312 -14.59 -18.25 -20.58
C ARG A 312 -13.86 -18.77 -19.34
N LEU A 313 -14.57 -18.89 -18.23
CA LEU A 313 -14.11 -19.55 -17.02
C LEU A 313 -13.66 -20.98 -17.37
N PRO A 314 -12.39 -21.34 -17.13
CA PRO A 314 -11.88 -22.67 -17.44
C PRO A 314 -12.73 -23.76 -16.79
N LYS A 315 -12.93 -24.88 -17.51
CA LYS A 315 -13.84 -25.96 -17.09
C LYS A 315 -13.47 -26.52 -15.71
N GLU A 316 -12.19 -26.83 -15.49
CA GLU A 316 -11.68 -27.33 -14.21
C GLU A 316 -11.95 -26.35 -13.07
N PHE A 317 -11.74 -25.05 -13.34
CA PHE A 317 -11.98 -24.00 -12.35
C PHE A 317 -13.47 -23.89 -12.00
N ARG A 318 -14.33 -23.93 -13.02
CA ARG A 318 -15.78 -23.94 -12.85
C ARG A 318 -16.22 -25.13 -11.99
N GLU A 319 -15.72 -26.33 -12.27
CA GLU A 319 -16.11 -27.57 -11.56
C GLU A 319 -15.80 -27.51 -10.07
N ARG A 320 -14.65 -26.97 -9.68
CA ARG A 320 -14.27 -26.80 -8.26
C ARG A 320 -15.07 -25.73 -7.53
N LEU A 321 -15.60 -24.75 -8.25
CA LEU A 321 -16.44 -23.70 -7.68
C LEU A 321 -17.91 -24.10 -7.57
N LEU A 322 -18.38 -25.08 -8.36
CA LEU A 322 -19.78 -25.54 -8.34
C LEU A 322 -20.30 -25.90 -6.93
N PRO A 323 -19.54 -26.57 -6.05
CA PRO A 323 -19.98 -26.84 -4.69
C PRO A 323 -20.28 -25.58 -3.87
N PHE A 324 -19.75 -24.41 -4.21
CA PHE A 324 -20.02 -23.17 -3.48
C PHE A 324 -21.13 -22.33 -4.10
N VAL A 325 -21.77 -22.82 -5.17
CA VAL A 325 -22.89 -22.12 -5.81
C VAL A 325 -24.14 -22.31 -4.96
N PHE A 326 -24.59 -21.21 -4.37
CA PHE A 326 -25.71 -21.22 -3.44
C PHE A 326 -26.44 -19.88 -3.47
N LYS A 327 -27.74 -19.91 -3.22
CA LYS A 327 -28.53 -18.71 -2.94
C LYS A 327 -29.34 -19.00 -1.67
N PRO A 328 -29.04 -18.32 -0.54
CA PRO A 328 -29.86 -18.44 0.65
C PRO A 328 -31.30 -18.10 0.32
N SER A 329 -32.23 -18.86 0.90
CA SER A 329 -33.68 -18.63 0.83
C SER A 329 -34.07 -17.32 1.51
#